data_AF-T1C2H4-F1
#
_entry.id   AF-T1C2H4-F1
#
_cell.length_a   1.000
_cell.length_b   1.000
_cell.length_c   1.000
_cell.angle_alpha   90.00
_cell.angle_beta   90.00
_cell.angle_gamma   90.00
#
_symmetry.space_group_name_H-M   'P 1'
#
loop_
_entity.id
_entity.type
_entity.pdbx_description
1 polymer ?
#
loop_
_entity_poly.entity_id
_entity_poly.type
_entity_poly.pdbx_seq_one_letter_code
_entity_poly.pdbx_strand_id
1 'polypeptide(L)' 'MYVETGTSKIKGKTYTRTLIRESYRDGQKVRHRTVANISRCSPEEINAIKVALEYKGSLADHIIDQDDIDAAQGLS' A
#
# COMPACT_ATOMS: atom_id res chain seq x y z
N MET A 1 5.80 -3.75 -6.98
CA MET A 1 4.50 -3.05 -7.08
C MET A 1 4.35 -2.19 -5.84
N TYR A 2 3.70 -1.04 -5.95
CA TYR A 2 3.50 -0.11 -4.83
C TYR A 2 2.19 0.66 -4.99
N VAL A 3 1.65 1.18 -3.89
CA VAL A 3 0.51 2.10 -3.90
C VAL A 3 1.02 3.53 -3.97
N GLU A 4 0.52 4.31 -4.93
CA GLU A 4 0.81 5.73 -5.09
C GLU A 4 -0.46 6.54 -4.91
N THR A 5 -0.45 7.51 -3.99
CA THR A 5 -1.52 8.50 -3.86
C THR A 5 -1.01 9.85 -4.35
N GLY A 6 -1.74 10.46 -5.28
CA GLY A 6 -1.40 11.77 -5.83
C GLY A 6 -2.61 12.69 -5.81
N THR A 7 -2.35 13.98 -5.62
CA THR A 7 -3.38 15.03 -5.71
C THR A 7 -3.12 15.90 -6.95
N SER A 8 -4.17 16.41 -7.55
CA SER A 8 -4.08 17.32 -8.70
C SER A 8 -5.17 18.39 -8.61
N LYS A 9 -4.82 19.63 -8.90
CA LYS A 9 -5.77 20.76 -8.90
C LYS A 9 -6.17 21.09 -10.33
N ILE A 10 -7.46 21.06 -10.63
CA ILE A 10 -8.01 21.39 -11.95
C ILE A 10 -9.15 22.39 -11.74
N LYS A 11 -9.01 23.59 -12.33
CA LYS A 11 -10.02 24.68 -12.25
C LYS A 11 -10.51 24.93 -10.81
N GLY A 12 -9.58 24.98 -9.86
CA GLY A 12 -9.86 25.21 -8.44
C GLY A 12 -10.35 23.99 -7.65
N LYS A 13 -10.63 22.85 -8.29
CA LYS A 13 -11.03 21.60 -7.62
C LYS A 13 -9.82 20.69 -7.40
N THR A 14 -9.69 20.12 -6.21
CA THR A 14 -8.65 19.13 -5.89
C THR A 14 -9.20 17.73 -6.12
N TYR A 15 -8.47 16.94 -6.91
CA TYR A 15 -8.75 15.54 -7.17
C TYR A 15 -7.65 14.68 -6.55
N THR A 16 -8.04 13.67 -5.80
CA THR A 16 -7.12 12.67 -5.24
C THR A 16 -7.29 11.37 -6.02
N ARG A 17 -6.18 10.75 -6.39
CA ARG A 17 -6.17 9.41 -6.98
C ARG A 17 -5.23 8.50 -6.19
N THR A 18 -5.61 7.24 -6.06
CA THR A 18 -4.78 6.17 -5.50
C THR A 18 -4.66 5.05 -6.53
N LEU A 19 -3.43 4.72 -6.90
CA LEU A 19 -3.10 3.78 -7.97
C LEU A 19 -2.17 2.69 -7.45
N ILE A 20 -2.33 1.47 -7.97
CA ILE A 20 -1.31 0.43 -7.87
C ILE A 20 -0.40 0.57 -9.09
N ARG A 21 0.90 0.71 -8.85
CA ARG A 21 1.90 0.91 -9.89
C ARG A 21 3.00 -0.15 -9.84
N GLU A 22 3.60 -0.39 -10.98
CA GLU A 22 4.71 -1.31 -11.13
C GLU A 22 5.85 -0.67 -11.90
N SER A 23 7.07 -0.79 -11.35
CA SER A 23 8.31 -0.45 -12.04
C SER A 23 8.79 -1.66 -12.83
N TYR A 24 9.13 -1.47 -14.09
CA TYR A 24 9.65 -2.51 -14.97
C TYR A 24 10.80 -1.96 -15.81
N ARG A 25 11.66 -2.85 -16.33
CA ARG A 25 12.71 -2.47 -17.27
C ARG A 25 12.20 -2.65 -18.70
N ASP A 26 12.32 -1.59 -19.49
CA ASP A 26 12.17 -1.62 -20.93
C ASP A 26 13.55 -1.34 -21.55
N GLY A 27 14.24 -2.41 -21.92
CA GLY A 27 15.66 -2.38 -22.24
C GLY A 27 16.49 -1.81 -21.08
N GLN A 28 17.21 -0.73 -21.35
CA GLN A 28 18.07 -0.06 -20.36
C GLN A 28 17.32 0.94 -19.47
N LYS A 29 16.04 1.26 -19.78
CA LYS A 29 15.28 2.28 -19.06
C LYS A 29 14.34 1.64 -18.04
N VAL A 30 14.29 2.20 -16.83
CA VAL A 30 13.23 1.90 -15.86
C VAL A 30 12.00 2.71 -16.24
N ARG A 31 10.85 2.05 -16.34
CA ARG A 31 9.54 2.66 -16.62
C ARG A 31 8.55 2.26 -15.53
N HIS A 32 7.45 2.98 -15.45
CA HIS A 32 6.35 2.69 -14.52
C HIS A 32 5.04 2.53 -15.29
N ARG A 33 4.26 1.51 -14.95
CA ARG A 33 2.90 1.31 -15.47
C ARG A 33 1.87 1.30 -14.35
N THR A 34 0.66 1.72 -14.67
CA THR A 34 -0.50 1.58 -13.78
C THR A 34 -1.05 0.17 -13.92
N VAL A 35 -1.16 -0.55 -12.80
CA VAL A 35 -1.77 -1.88 -12.73
C VAL A 35 -3.27 -1.75 -12.46
N ALA A 36 -3.65 -0.89 -11.51
CA ALA A 36 -5.04 -0.66 -11.14
C ALA A 36 -5.26 0.75 -10.57
N ASN A 37 -6.48 1.25 -10.69
CA ASN A 37 -6.94 2.44 -9.99
C ASN A 37 -7.86 2.02 -8.85
N ILE A 38 -7.43 2.26 -7.61
CA ILE A 38 -8.14 1.90 -6.38
C ILE A 38 -8.67 3.13 -5.64
N SER A 39 -8.89 4.25 -6.35
CA SER A 39 -9.36 5.51 -5.73
C SER A 39 -10.77 5.43 -5.14
N ARG A 40 -11.52 4.36 -5.44
CA ARG A 40 -12.86 4.10 -4.92
C ARG A 40 -12.89 3.10 -3.76
N CYS A 41 -11.76 2.48 -3.45
CA CYS A 41 -11.65 1.59 -2.30
C CYS A 41 -11.72 2.40 -1.01
N SER A 42 -12.15 1.74 0.06
CA SER A 42 -12.18 2.34 1.39
C SER A 42 -10.75 2.61 1.89
N PRO A 43 -10.57 3.53 2.85
CA PRO A 43 -9.25 3.76 3.47
C PRO A 43 -8.63 2.48 4.05
N GLU A 44 -9.46 1.62 4.65
CA GLU A 44 -9.05 0.33 5.24
C GLU A 44 -8.54 -0.62 4.15
N GLU A 45 -9.26 -0.75 3.04
CA GLU A 45 -8.82 -1.55 1.89
C GLU A 45 -7.51 -1.03 1.30
N ILE A 46 -7.38 0.29 1.13
CA ILE A 46 -6.15 0.91 0.63
C ILE A 46 -4.97 0.64 1.57
N ASN A 47 -5.18 0.72 2.88
CA ASN A 47 -4.13 0.46 3.87
C ASN A 47 -3.75 -1.03 3.91
N ALA A 48 -4.71 -1.95 3.82
CA ALA A 48 -4.42 -3.38 3.73
C ALA A 48 -3.55 -3.69 2.51
N ILE A 49 -3.86 -3.10 1.35
CA ILE A 49 -3.06 -3.28 0.13
C ILE A 49 -1.65 -2.68 0.30
N LYS A 50 -1.52 -1.52 0.96
CA LYS A 50 -0.20 -0.93 1.27
C LYS A 50 0.67 -1.88 2.09
N VAL A 51 0.14 -2.37 3.21
CA VAL A 51 0.84 -3.31 4.11
C VAL A 51 1.22 -4.59 3.36
N ALA A 52 0.29 -5.17 2.61
CA ALA A 52 0.55 -6.39 1.83
C ALA A 52 1.65 -6.21 0.77
N LEU A 53 1.76 -5.02 0.17
CA LEU A 53 2.79 -4.72 -0.83
C LEU A 53 4.14 -4.33 -0.21
N GLU A 54 4.14 -3.71 0.98
CA GLU A 54 5.35 -3.36 1.73
C GLU A 54 6.09 -4.62 2.20
N TYR A 55 5.37 -5.57 2.79
CA TYR A 55 5.91 -6.84 3.27
C TYR A 55 5.77 -7.98 2.24
N LYS A 56 5.81 -7.65 0.95
CA LYS A 56 5.61 -8.65 -0.11
C LYS A 56 6.67 -9.75 -0.01
N GLY A 57 6.23 -10.99 0.24
CA GLY A 57 7.10 -12.17 0.36
C GLY A 57 7.48 -12.53 1.80
N SER A 58 7.22 -11.64 2.77
CA SER A 58 7.41 -11.87 4.20
C SER A 58 6.16 -11.50 5.01
N LEU A 59 5.00 -11.35 4.36
CA LEU A 59 3.77 -10.87 5.00
C LEU A 59 3.39 -11.71 6.22
N ALA A 60 3.58 -13.04 6.15
CA ALA A 60 3.33 -13.94 7.26
C ALA A 60 4.21 -13.64 8.49
N ASP A 61 5.44 -13.15 8.31
CA ASP A 61 6.35 -12.82 9.41
C ASP A 61 5.90 -11.57 10.19
N HIS A 62 5.01 -10.77 9.59
CA HIS A 62 4.51 -9.51 10.14
C HIS A 62 3.04 -9.55 10.56
N ILE A 63 2.34 -10.65 10.27
CA ILE A 63 1.00 -10.89 10.77
C ILE A 63 1.14 -11.79 11.99
N ILE A 64 1.02 -11.19 13.17
CA ILE A 64 0.98 -11.91 14.44
C ILE A 64 -0.45 -12.43 14.61
N ASP A 65 -0.60 -13.71 14.89
CA ASP A 65 -1.89 -14.26 15.30
C ASP A 65 -2.25 -13.66 16.66
N GLN A 66 -3.49 -13.21 16.87
CA GLN A 66 -3.88 -12.60 18.14
C GLN A 66 -3.76 -13.58 19.31
N ASP A 67 -3.82 -14.88 19.02
CA ASP A 67 -3.66 -15.96 19.99
C ASP A 67 -2.20 -16.18 20.43
N ASP A 68 -1.20 -15.63 19.71
CA ASP A 68 0.23 -15.72 20.06
C ASP A 68 0.72 -14.57 20.96
N ILE A 69 -0.16 -13.67 21.39
CA ILE A 69 0.20 -12.52 22.24
C ILE A 69 0.07 -12.88 23.72
N ASP A 70 1.11 -13.46 24.30
CA ASP A 70 1.27 -13.57 25.76
C ASP A 70 1.74 -12.23 26.34
N ALA A 71 0.78 -11.35 26.66
CA ALA A 71 1.06 -10.07 27.31
C ALA A 71 1.24 -10.25 28.83
N ALA A 72 2.48 -10.35 29.30
CA ALA A 72 2.80 -10.26 30.72
C ALA A 72 2.93 -8.79 31.16
N GLN A 73 1.99 -8.30 31.96
CA GLN A 73 2.10 -7.00 32.64
C GLN A 73 3.09 -7.14 33.82
N GLY A 74 4.16 -6.35 33.82
CA GLY A 74 5.02 -6.20 34.99
C GLY A 74 4.39 -5.23 36.00
N LEU A 75 4.06 -5.71 37.20
CA LEU A 75 3.80 -4.82 38.33
C LEU A 75 5.12 -4.16 38.75
N SER A 76 5.18 -2.84 38.67
CA SER A 76 6.12 -1.99 39.42
C SER A 76 5.40 -0.75 39.91
#